data_AF-A0A524Q6J3-F1
#
_entry.id   AF-A0A524Q6J3-F1
#
_cell.length_a   1.000
_cell.length_b   1.000
_cell.length_c   1.000
_cell.angle_alpha   90.00
_cell.angle_beta   90.00
_cell.angle_gamma   90.00
#
_symmetry.space_group_name_H-M   'P 1'
#
loop_
_entity.id
_entity.type
_entity.pdbx_description
1 polymer ?
#
loop_
_entity_poly.entity_id
_entity_poly.type
_entity_poly.pdbx_seq_one_letter_code
_entity_poly.pdbx_strand_id
1 'polypeptide(L)'
;WAEPLPESSFAARPPVVHPVVRAHPVTGRKSIFVNPGYTTRILGMTHEESAAVLDFLHVHSTRPEFIYRHRWALGDLVMWDNRSTMHHAIGDYGDAHRHMHRTTISGEAPF
;
A
#
# COMPACT_ATOMS: atom_id res chain seq x y z
N TRP A 1 -4.15 14.16 13.82
CA TRP A 1 -4.42 12.82 13.25
C TRP A 1 -5.65 12.93 12.38
N ALA A 2 -5.65 12.38 11.16
CA ALA A 2 -6.86 12.42 10.33
C ALA A 2 -7.95 11.57 11.02
N GLU A 3 -9.15 12.13 11.15
CA GLU A 3 -10.28 11.37 11.66
C GLU A 3 -10.53 10.14 10.80
N PRO A 4 -11.02 9.02 11.39
CA PRO A 4 -11.49 7.88 10.61
C PRO A 4 -12.47 8.36 9.55
N LEU A 5 -12.35 7.83 8.33
CA LEU A 5 -13.30 8.15 7.29
C LEU A 5 -14.72 7.76 7.75
N PRO A 6 -15.73 8.62 7.54
CA PRO A 6 -17.10 8.30 7.91
C PRO A 6 -17.56 7.00 7.23
N GLU A 7 -18.40 6.20 7.88
CA GLU A 7 -18.84 4.88 7.38
C GLU A 7 -19.39 4.92 5.95
N SER A 8 -20.05 6.01 5.57
CA SER A 8 -20.54 6.28 4.21
C SER A 8 -19.45 6.22 3.13
N SER A 9 -18.19 6.48 3.50
CA SER A 9 -17.02 6.42 2.61
C SER A 9 -16.69 5.00 2.16
N PHE A 10 -17.11 3.99 2.93
CA PHE A 10 -16.93 2.58 2.62
C PHE A 10 -18.11 2.00 1.86
N ALA A 11 -19.34 2.49 2.09
CA ALA A 11 -20.53 2.07 1.33
C ALA A 11 -20.38 2.32 -0.18
N ALA A 12 -19.67 3.39 -0.56
CA ALA A 12 -19.37 3.69 -1.97
C ALA A 12 -18.20 2.88 -2.57
N ARG A 13 -17.50 2.06 -1.77
CA ARG A 13 -16.30 1.31 -2.15
C ARG A 13 -16.36 -0.10 -1.57
N PRO A 14 -17.19 -0.99 -2.16
CA PRO A 14 -17.34 -2.34 -1.66
C PRO A 14 -15.99 -3.09 -1.68
N PRO A 15 -15.77 -4.06 -0.78
CA PRO A 15 -14.59 -4.91 -0.82
C PRO A 15 -14.44 -5.64 -2.15
N VAL A 16 -13.21 -5.74 -2.64
CA VAL A 16 -12.84 -6.47 -3.86
C VAL A 16 -11.76 -7.50 -3.56
N VAL A 17 -11.61 -8.48 -4.44
CA VAL A 17 -10.63 -9.56 -4.31
C VAL A 17 -9.48 -9.33 -5.27
N HIS A 18 -8.25 -9.44 -4.76
CA HIS A 18 -7.02 -9.35 -5.53
C HIS A 18 -6.06 -10.50 -5.14
N PRO A 19 -5.12 -10.88 -6.03
CA PRO A 19 -4.14 -11.92 -5.72
C PRO A 19 -3.18 -11.45 -4.63
N VAL A 20 -2.80 -12.38 -3.73
CA VAL A 20 -1.76 -12.13 -2.70
C VAL A 20 -0.38 -11.94 -3.33
N VAL A 21 -0.11 -12.63 -4.44
CA VAL A 21 1.10 -12.47 -5.25
C VAL A 21 0.68 -12.06 -6.65
N ARG A 22 1.10 -10.87 -7.08
CA ARG A 22 0.80 -10.31 -8.39
C ARG A 22 1.97 -10.51 -9.35
N ALA A 23 1.69 -10.79 -10.61
CA ALA A 23 2.68 -10.65 -11.69
C ALA A 23 2.64 -9.24 -12.29
N HIS A 24 3.80 -8.60 -12.42
CA HIS A 24 3.87 -7.27 -13.03
C HIS A 24 3.58 -7.37 -14.54
N PRO A 25 2.63 -6.59 -15.10
CA PRO A 25 2.14 -6.75 -16.48
C PRO A 25 3.22 -6.63 -17.55
N VAL A 26 4.22 -5.78 -17.31
CA VAL A 26 5.32 -5.53 -18.27
C VAL A 26 6.52 -6.45 -18.04
N THR A 27 6.97 -6.62 -16.79
CA THR A 27 8.25 -7.29 -16.49
C THR A 27 8.07 -8.78 -16.17
N GLY A 28 6.85 -9.25 -15.92
CA GLY A 28 6.56 -10.62 -15.49
C GLY A 28 7.07 -10.97 -14.08
N ARG A 29 7.75 -10.05 -13.40
CA ARG A 29 8.27 -10.27 -12.04
C ARG A 29 7.10 -10.39 -11.06
N LYS A 30 7.24 -11.28 -10.08
CA LYS A 30 6.25 -11.47 -9.01
C LYS A 30 6.54 -10.54 -7.84
N SER A 31 5.48 -10.01 -7.22
CA SER A 31 5.56 -9.20 -5.99
C SER A 31 4.43 -9.55 -5.03
N ILE A 32 4.70 -9.38 -3.74
CA ILE A 32 3.67 -9.41 -2.69
C ILE A 32 2.71 -8.24 -2.93
N PHE A 33 1.41 -8.51 -2.98
CA PHE A 33 0.36 -7.53 -3.29
C PHE A 33 -0.71 -7.47 -2.17
N VAL A 34 -0.23 -7.42 -0.94
CA VAL A 34 -1.03 -7.14 0.27
C VAL A 34 -0.48 -5.91 0.97
N ASN A 35 -1.32 -5.18 1.69
CA ASN A 35 -0.87 -4.04 2.50
C ASN A 35 -1.75 -3.82 3.74
N PRO A 36 -1.18 -3.31 4.85
CA PRO A 36 -1.94 -3.10 6.10
C PRO A 36 -3.09 -2.10 5.99
N GLY A 37 -3.08 -1.21 5.01
CA GLY A 37 -4.08 -0.15 4.86
C GLY A 37 -5.40 -0.62 4.24
N TYR A 38 -5.38 -1.71 3.46
CA TYR A 38 -6.54 -2.15 2.68
C TYR A 38 -6.82 -3.65 2.74
N THR A 39 -5.81 -4.50 2.95
CA THR A 39 -6.02 -5.95 2.96
C THR A 39 -6.67 -6.39 4.27
N THR A 40 -7.86 -7.00 4.17
CA THR A 40 -8.64 -7.41 5.35
C THR A 40 -8.48 -8.89 5.70
N ARG A 41 -8.49 -9.78 4.69
CA ARG A 41 -8.31 -11.22 4.88
C ARG A 41 -7.87 -11.93 3.61
N ILE A 42 -7.33 -13.13 3.75
CA ILE A 42 -7.06 -14.07 2.66
C ILE A 42 -8.27 -15.01 2.53
N LEU A 43 -8.80 -15.12 1.32
CA LEU A 43 -9.94 -16.01 1.06
C LEU A 43 -9.53 -17.47 1.11
N GLY A 44 -10.43 -18.33 1.62
CA GLY A 44 -10.19 -19.77 1.76
C GLY A 44 -9.44 -20.18 3.02
N MET A 45 -9.07 -19.22 3.88
CA MET A 45 -8.47 -19.47 5.20
C MET A 45 -9.46 -19.14 6.32
N THR A 46 -9.24 -19.72 7.49
CA THR A 46 -9.87 -19.21 8.72
C THR A 46 -9.37 -17.80 9.02
N HIS A 47 -10.06 -17.11 9.94
CA HIS A 47 -9.64 -15.78 10.36
C HIS A 47 -8.23 -15.82 10.98
N GLU A 48 -7.96 -16.81 11.82
CA GLU A 48 -6.70 -16.98 12.54
C GLU A 48 -5.55 -17.31 11.59
N GLU A 49 -5.77 -18.21 10.62
CA GLU A 49 -4.79 -18.54 9.58
C GLU A 49 -4.48 -17.32 8.71
N SER A 50 -5.52 -16.62 8.26
CA SER A 50 -5.36 -15.40 7.45
C SER A 50 -4.56 -14.33 8.21
N ALA A 51 -4.90 -14.09 9.48
CA ALA A 51 -4.23 -13.09 10.29
C ALA A 51 -2.73 -13.41 10.45
N ALA A 52 -2.40 -14.67 10.80
CA ALA A 52 -1.02 -15.10 10.97
C ALA A 52 -0.17 -14.92 9.68
N VAL A 53 -0.73 -15.27 8.52
CA VAL A 53 -0.04 -15.11 7.23
C VAL A 53 0.11 -13.63 6.86
N LEU A 54 -0.94 -12.82 7.02
CA LEU A 54 -0.88 -11.39 6.71
C LEU A 54 0.12 -10.67 7.61
N ASP A 55 0.15 -10.96 8.91
CA ASP A 55 1.13 -10.37 9.83
C ASP A 55 2.56 -10.70 9.41
N PHE A 56 2.83 -11.96 9.06
CA PHE A 56 4.13 -12.36 8.52
C PHE A 56 4.49 -11.56 7.25
N LEU A 57 3.57 -11.45 6.29
CA LEU A 57 3.81 -10.73 5.04
C LEU A 57 4.02 -9.22 5.25
N HIS A 58 3.29 -8.61 6.17
CA HIS A 58 3.43 -7.20 6.52
C HIS A 58 4.80 -6.93 7.16
N VAL A 59 5.21 -7.73 8.15
CA VAL A 59 6.52 -7.62 8.78
C VAL A 59 7.63 -7.86 7.76
N HIS A 60 7.51 -8.90 6.93
CA HIS A 60 8.49 -9.21 5.91
C HIS A 60 8.66 -8.07 4.89
N SER A 61 7.55 -7.54 4.36
CA SER A 61 7.56 -6.53 3.28
C SER A 61 8.06 -5.16 3.74
N THR A 62 8.18 -4.93 5.06
CA THR A 62 8.62 -3.67 5.67
C THR A 62 10.01 -3.77 6.31
N ARG A 63 10.75 -4.84 6.03
CA ARG A 63 12.15 -4.98 6.47
C ARG A 63 13.04 -3.88 5.85
N PRO A 64 14.04 -3.36 6.59
CA PRO A 64 14.86 -2.22 6.15
C PRO A 64 15.53 -2.37 4.78
N GLU A 65 15.96 -3.58 4.41
CA GLU A 65 16.59 -3.88 3.13
C GLU A 65 15.66 -3.73 1.91
N PHE A 66 14.34 -3.68 2.12
CA PHE A 66 13.35 -3.43 1.07
C PHE A 66 12.91 -1.96 1.03
N ILE A 67 13.45 -1.11 1.90
CA ILE A 67 13.02 0.27 2.05
C ILE A 67 14.00 1.23 1.37
N TYR A 68 13.45 2.01 0.46
CA TYR A 68 14.03 3.29 0.06
C TYR A 68 13.41 4.41 0.90
N ARG A 69 14.24 5.22 1.57
CA ARG A 69 13.79 6.41 2.32
C ARG A 69 14.21 7.68 1.60
N HIS A 70 13.21 8.47 1.19
CA HIS A 70 13.44 9.74 0.52
C HIS A 70 13.36 10.91 1.51
N ARG A 71 14.36 11.80 1.48
CA ARG A 71 14.33 13.08 2.20
C ARG A 71 14.01 14.18 1.19
N TRP A 72 12.80 14.72 1.27
CA TRP A 72 12.29 15.73 0.36
C TRP A 72 13.06 17.05 0.44
N ALA A 73 13.34 17.63 -0.73
CA ALA A 73 13.72 19.02 -0.93
C ALA A 73 12.75 19.71 -1.92
N LEU A 74 12.76 21.05 -1.94
CA LEU A 74 11.93 21.82 -2.87
C LEU A 74 12.36 21.52 -4.32
N GLY A 75 11.39 21.17 -5.16
CA GLY A 75 11.61 20.83 -6.57
C GLY A 75 11.81 19.33 -6.83
N ASP A 76 11.91 18.50 -5.78
CA ASP A 76 12.01 17.05 -5.96
C ASP A 76 10.74 16.46 -6.59
N LEU A 77 10.96 15.49 -7.49
CA LEU A 77 9.93 14.64 -8.04
C LEU A 77 10.30 13.18 -7.76
N VAL A 78 9.37 12.44 -7.17
CA VAL A 78 9.48 10.99 -7.02
C VAL A 78 8.36 10.34 -7.81
N MET A 79 8.73 9.38 -8.65
CA MET A 79 7.82 8.47 -9.32
C MET A 79 8.06 7.05 -8.79
N TRP A 80 6.98 6.34 -8.49
CA TRP A 80 7.04 4.94 -8.06
C TRP A 80 5.99 4.10 -8.79
N ASP A 81 6.23 2.79 -8.87
CA ASP A 81 5.29 1.86 -9.44
C ASP A 81 4.33 1.31 -8.38
N ASN A 82 3.08 1.77 -8.38
CA ASN A 82 2.07 1.36 -7.41
C ASN A 82 1.61 -0.11 -7.57
N ARG A 83 2.10 -0.83 -8.59
CA ARG A 83 1.77 -2.24 -8.83
C ARG A 83 2.67 -3.18 -8.04
N SER A 84 3.85 -2.71 -7.63
CA SER A 84 4.88 -3.54 -6.98
C SER A 84 5.57 -2.86 -5.80
N THR A 85 5.03 -1.73 -5.30
CA THR A 85 5.60 -1.02 -4.15
C THR A 85 4.51 -0.62 -3.16
N MET A 86 4.91 -0.48 -1.90
CA MET A 86 4.13 0.21 -0.86
C MET A 86 4.86 1.51 -0.49
N HIS A 87 4.13 2.46 0.08
CA HIS A 87 4.72 3.69 0.61
C HIS A 87 4.08 4.08 1.94
N HIS A 88 4.85 4.79 2.76
CA HIS A 88 4.41 5.31 4.05
C HIS A 88 4.86 6.77 4.18
N ALA A 89 3.92 7.66 4.51
CA ALA A 89 4.23 9.06 4.79
C ALA A 89 4.54 9.21 6.27
N ILE A 90 5.77 9.65 6.59
CA ILE A 90 6.18 9.89 7.97
C ILE A 90 5.60 11.23 8.43
N GLY A 91 4.88 11.21 9.56
CA GLY A 91 4.28 12.39 10.20
C GLY A 91 5.18 13.02 11.27
N ASP A 92 6.48 13.17 11.01
CA ASP A 92 7.51 13.60 11.98
C ASP A 92 7.84 15.11 11.93
N TYR A 93 6.94 15.94 11.42
CA TYR A 93 7.19 17.37 11.15
C TYR A 93 6.39 18.36 12.02
N GLY A 94 5.65 17.89 13.02
CA GLY A 94 4.89 18.76 13.95
C GLY A 94 3.92 19.69 13.23
N ASP A 95 3.97 20.98 13.56
CA ASP A 95 3.12 22.02 12.95
C ASP A 95 3.69 22.60 11.64
N ALA A 96 4.80 22.06 11.13
CA ALA A 96 5.39 22.55 9.89
C ALA A 96 4.45 22.29 8.70
N HIS A 97 4.29 23.30 7.84
CA HIS A 97 3.45 23.18 6.65
C HIS A 97 4.13 22.28 5.60
N ARG A 98 3.41 21.24 5.16
CA ARG A 98 3.84 20.30 4.11
C ARG A 98 2.80 20.24 3.01
N HIS A 99 3.17 20.67 1.80
CA HIS A 99 2.30 20.67 0.62
C HIS A 99 2.95 19.88 -0.52
N MET A 100 2.16 19.01 -1.17
CA MET A 100 2.61 18.13 -2.24
C MET A 100 1.56 18.11 -3.35
N HIS A 101 2.01 18.08 -4.60
CA HIS A 101 1.15 17.80 -5.74
C HIS A 101 1.31 16.32 -6.14
N ARG A 102 0.21 15.65 -6.48
CA ARG A 102 0.22 14.24 -6.93
C ARG A 102 -0.65 14.06 -8.16
N THR A 103 -0.08 13.38 -9.15
CA THR A 103 -0.82 12.82 -10.29
C THR A 103 -0.79 11.30 -10.15
N THR A 104 -1.96 10.66 -10.32
CA THR A 104 -2.08 9.20 -10.28
C THR A 104 -2.35 8.68 -11.68
N ILE A 105 -1.51 7.75 -12.14
CA ILE A 105 -1.72 7.05 -13.40
C ILE A 105 -2.59 5.83 -13.12
N SER A 106 -3.68 5.68 -13.87
CA SER A 106 -4.57 4.51 -13.78
C SER A 106 -3.83 3.22 -14.15
N GLY A 107 -4.12 2.14 -13.44
CA GLY A 107 -3.59 0.80 -13.72
C GLY A 107 -4.67 -0.18 -14.18
N GLU A 108 -4.22 -1.32 -14.68
CA GLU A 108 -5.04 -2.48 -15.00
C GLU A 108 -5.42 -3.31 -13.76
N ALA A 109 -6.38 -4.23 -13.92
CA ALA A 109 -6.74 -5.18 -12.88
C ALA A 109 -5.55 -6.10 -12.54
N PRO A 110 -5.19 -6.26 -11.24
CA PRO A 110 -4.13 -7.17 -10.82
C PRO A 110 -4.44 -8.64 -11.14
N PHE A 111 -3.41 -9.41 -11.55
CA PHE A 111 -3.47 -10.85 -11.82
C PHE A 111 -2.26 -11.60 -11.25
#